data_AF-A0A2G2LA31-F1
#
_entry.id   AF-A0A2G2LA31-F1
#
_cell.length_a   1.000
_cell.length_b   1.000
_cell.length_c   1.000
_cell.angle_alpha   90.00
_cell.angle_beta   90.00
_cell.angle_gamma   90.00
#
_symmetry.space_group_name_H-M   'P 1'
#
loop_
_entity.id
_entity.type
_entity.pdbx_description
1 polymer ?
#
loop_
_entity_poly.entity_id
_entity_poly.type
_entity_poly.pdbx_seq_one_letter_code
_entity_poly.pdbx_strand_id
1 'polypeptide(L)'
;MTKFDLKALEKHFKQQNIKDSFEELYHCLGFIVSVASCPEMIEPHEWVDELIITKSGKPHFINEEQVHTITANLIAWWNECNDCFEDAETIKLPVGLGLTPSGKANKKLLNFALGYLDAFEWLSKCWQAKLPKEDDETNRTVAVLNFIMARFINDKAMREEEPEMIEQLPDIEGCVKVLPNLISGVGILGKDLYLDGMLEEKAAPETTTFYNEHRAVGRNDPCPCGSGKKFKKCCLH
;
A
#
# COMPACT_ATOMS: atom_id res chain seq x y z
N MET A 1 -14.46 -4.64 -15.12
CA MET A 1 -14.31 -3.83 -13.89
C MET A 1 -14.93 -2.46 -14.13
N THR A 2 -15.51 -1.86 -13.09
CA THR A 2 -15.99 -0.47 -13.11
C THR A 2 -14.78 0.46 -13.28
N LYS A 3 -14.86 1.44 -14.18
CA LYS A 3 -13.81 2.46 -14.35
C LYS A 3 -13.96 3.53 -13.27
N PHE A 4 -12.86 4.07 -12.77
CA PHE A 4 -12.91 5.17 -11.80
C PHE A 4 -13.64 6.40 -12.38
N ASP A 5 -14.66 6.87 -11.67
CA ASP A 5 -15.42 8.09 -11.98
C ASP A 5 -15.40 9.06 -10.79
N LEU A 6 -14.42 9.97 -10.83
CA LEU A 6 -14.28 11.03 -9.83
C LEU A 6 -15.53 11.93 -9.75
N LYS A 7 -16.23 12.20 -10.87
CA LYS A 7 -17.40 13.08 -10.85
C LYS A 7 -18.59 12.41 -10.15
N ALA A 8 -18.75 11.10 -10.34
CA ALA A 8 -19.74 10.33 -9.61
C ALA A 8 -19.48 10.37 -8.10
N LEU A 9 -18.22 10.16 -7.68
CA LEU A 9 -17.84 10.29 -6.26
C LEU A 9 -18.06 11.71 -5.73
N GLU A 10 -17.64 12.76 -6.46
CA GLU A 10 -17.85 14.16 -6.06
C GLU A 10 -19.35 14.48 -5.87
N LYS A 11 -20.24 13.86 -6.65
CA LYS A 11 -21.69 14.02 -6.48
C LYS A 11 -22.18 13.38 -5.19
N HIS A 12 -21.71 12.18 -4.87
CA HIS A 12 -22.12 11.45 -3.66
C HIS A 12 -21.55 12.05 -2.38
N PHE A 13 -20.27 12.44 -2.35
CA PHE A 13 -19.62 13.04 -1.19
C PHE A 13 -20.14 14.46 -0.85
N LYS A 14 -21.01 15.04 -1.68
CA LYS A 14 -21.76 16.26 -1.34
C LYS A 14 -22.99 15.98 -0.46
N GLN A 15 -23.48 14.74 -0.42
CA GLN A 15 -24.68 14.34 0.31
C GLN A 15 -24.39 14.22 1.81
N GLN A 16 -25.30 14.70 2.66
CA GLN A 16 -25.05 14.78 4.10
C GLN A 16 -24.82 13.41 4.73
N ASN A 17 -25.58 12.39 4.33
CA ASN A 17 -25.40 11.03 4.83
C ASN A 17 -23.99 10.48 4.57
N ILE A 18 -23.36 10.87 3.46
CA ILE A 18 -21.98 10.46 3.12
C ILE A 18 -20.96 11.27 3.92
N LYS A 19 -21.17 12.59 4.06
CA LYS A 19 -20.31 13.45 4.90
C LYS A 19 -20.30 13.05 6.37
N ASP A 20 -21.43 12.53 6.86
CA ASP A 20 -21.53 12.01 8.23
C ASP A 20 -20.91 10.61 8.37
N SER A 21 -20.52 9.98 7.25
CA SER A 21 -20.10 8.58 7.21
C SER A 21 -18.63 8.36 6.87
N PHE A 22 -18.06 9.22 6.04
CA PHE A 22 -16.69 9.12 5.56
C PHE A 22 -15.95 10.43 5.79
N GLU A 23 -14.62 10.33 5.81
CA GLU A 23 -13.77 11.50 5.59
C GLU A 23 -14.06 12.19 4.25
N GLU A 24 -13.50 13.39 4.06
CA GLU A 24 -13.66 14.14 2.82
C GLU A 24 -13.14 13.33 1.60
N LEU A 25 -13.80 13.43 0.44
CA LEU A 25 -13.48 12.60 -0.73
C LEU A 25 -11.98 12.55 -1.07
N TYR A 26 -11.33 13.72 -1.11
CA TYR A 26 -9.91 13.79 -1.47
C TYR A 26 -9.00 13.19 -0.40
N HIS A 27 -9.42 13.17 0.87
CA HIS A 27 -8.74 12.41 1.92
C HIS A 27 -8.80 10.92 1.59
N CYS A 28 -10.00 10.37 1.32
CA CYS A 28 -10.13 8.96 0.92
C CYS A 28 -9.26 8.62 -0.30
N LEU A 29 -9.18 9.50 -1.31
CA LEU A 29 -8.35 9.26 -2.49
C LEU A 29 -6.85 9.25 -2.18
N GLY A 30 -6.38 10.12 -1.27
CA GLY A 30 -4.99 10.12 -0.80
C GLY A 30 -4.65 8.90 0.05
N PHE A 31 -5.58 8.52 0.93
CA PHE A 31 -5.49 7.30 1.74
C PHE A 31 -5.32 6.06 0.87
N ILE A 32 -6.19 5.90 -0.14
CA ILE A 32 -6.14 4.77 -1.07
C ILE A 32 -4.81 4.72 -1.85
N VAL A 33 -4.24 5.86 -2.24
CA VAL A 33 -2.94 5.91 -2.93
C VAL A 33 -1.82 5.40 -2.02
N SER A 34 -1.83 5.76 -0.75
CA SER A 34 -0.86 5.28 0.26
C SER A 34 -1.04 3.79 0.57
N VAL A 35 -2.29 3.30 0.59
CA VAL A 35 -2.57 1.86 0.69
C VAL A 35 -2.04 1.10 -0.53
N ALA A 36 -2.26 1.61 -1.74
CA ALA A 36 -1.79 0.98 -2.96
C ALA A 36 -0.26 0.99 -3.11
N SER A 37 0.44 1.92 -2.45
CA SER A 37 1.91 1.96 -2.41
C SER A 37 2.52 1.07 -1.33
N CYS A 38 1.72 0.49 -0.43
CA CYS A 38 2.20 -0.37 0.63
C CYS A 38 2.99 -1.57 0.08
N PRO A 39 4.15 -1.95 0.68
CA PRO A 39 4.90 -3.15 0.29
C PRO A 39 4.26 -4.46 0.79
N GLU A 40 2.96 -4.45 1.03
CA GLU A 40 2.12 -5.58 1.40
C GLU A 40 0.75 -5.44 0.74
N MET A 41 0.13 -6.58 0.43
CA MET A 41 -1.22 -6.60 -0.13
C MET A 41 -2.24 -6.34 0.98
N ILE A 42 -2.90 -5.17 0.93
CA ILE A 42 -3.98 -4.81 1.86
C ILE A 42 -5.32 -5.00 1.16
N GLU A 43 -6.21 -5.81 1.73
CA GLU A 43 -7.48 -6.15 1.10
C GLU A 43 -8.49 -4.99 1.17
N PRO A 44 -9.39 -4.83 0.19
CA PRO A 44 -10.40 -3.77 0.17
C PRO A 44 -11.22 -3.61 1.45
N HIS A 45 -11.59 -4.70 2.09
CA HIS A 45 -12.39 -4.64 3.31
C HIS A 45 -11.62 -4.03 4.49
N GLU A 46 -10.30 -4.18 4.54
CA GLU A 46 -9.46 -3.66 5.63
C GLU A 46 -9.38 -2.13 5.57
N TRP A 47 -9.03 -1.58 4.41
CA TRP A 47 -8.85 -0.14 4.27
C TRP A 47 -10.17 0.62 4.11
N VAL A 48 -11.25 -0.01 3.63
CA VAL A 48 -12.56 0.65 3.58
C VAL A 48 -13.06 0.98 4.99
N ASP A 49 -12.79 0.09 5.96
CA ASP A 49 -13.22 0.29 7.35
C ASP A 49 -12.52 1.50 8.00
N GLU A 50 -11.25 1.73 7.69
CA GLU A 50 -10.47 2.88 8.16
C GLU A 50 -10.98 4.24 7.62
N LEU A 51 -11.72 4.24 6.51
CA LEU A 51 -12.31 5.47 5.95
C LEU A 51 -13.62 5.89 6.63
N ILE A 52 -14.21 5.02 7.44
CA ILE A 52 -15.52 5.24 8.06
C ILE A 52 -15.35 6.03 9.37
N ILE A 53 -15.96 7.21 9.45
CA ILE A 53 -15.89 8.08 10.64
C ILE A 53 -17.09 7.94 11.59
N THR A 54 -18.08 7.12 11.23
CA THR A 54 -19.25 6.91 12.09
C THR A 54 -18.86 6.22 13.40
N LYS A 55 -19.46 6.65 14.50
CA LYS A 55 -19.29 5.98 15.81
C LYS A 55 -19.74 4.51 15.79
N SER A 56 -20.67 4.16 14.90
CA SER A 56 -21.17 2.80 14.73
C SER A 56 -20.26 1.91 13.87
N GLY A 57 -19.23 2.46 13.23
CA GLY A 57 -18.43 1.76 12.22
C GLY A 57 -19.25 1.35 10.99
N LYS A 58 -20.39 1.99 10.75
CA LYS A 58 -21.31 1.67 9.65
C LYS A 58 -21.74 2.95 8.93
N PRO A 59 -21.40 3.10 7.65
CA PRO A 59 -21.81 4.26 6.87
C PRO A 59 -23.32 4.26 6.63
N HIS A 60 -23.88 5.47 6.55
CA HIS A 60 -25.27 5.71 6.25
C HIS A 60 -25.47 5.84 4.74
N PHE A 61 -26.10 4.83 4.13
CA PHE A 61 -26.49 4.86 2.73
C PHE A 61 -28.00 4.96 2.57
N ILE A 62 -28.45 5.65 1.53
CA ILE A 62 -29.88 5.86 1.23
C ILE A 62 -30.49 4.69 0.44
N ASN A 63 -29.67 3.92 -0.27
CA ASN A 63 -30.08 2.72 -1.04
C ASN A 63 -28.86 1.87 -1.43
N GLU A 64 -29.10 0.64 -1.90
CA GLU A 64 -28.06 -0.28 -2.38
C GLU A 64 -27.24 0.27 -3.55
N GLU A 65 -27.86 1.06 -4.42
CA GLU A 65 -27.19 1.71 -5.55
C GLU A 65 -26.08 2.66 -5.08
N GLN A 66 -26.31 3.44 -4.02
CA GLN A 66 -25.33 4.34 -3.45
C GLN A 66 -24.17 3.57 -2.81
N VAL A 67 -24.46 2.44 -2.14
CA VAL A 67 -23.42 1.53 -1.62
C VAL A 67 -22.52 1.10 -2.77
N HIS A 68 -23.12 0.45 -3.78
CA HIS A 68 -22.39 -0.09 -4.92
C HIS A 68 -21.60 0.99 -5.66
N THR A 69 -22.20 2.16 -5.89
CA THR A 69 -21.54 3.23 -6.63
C THR A 69 -20.31 3.75 -5.89
N ILE A 70 -20.41 3.98 -4.58
CA ILE A 70 -19.28 4.51 -3.81
C ILE A 70 -18.19 3.44 -3.67
N THR A 71 -18.54 2.24 -3.20
CA THR A 71 -17.53 1.19 -2.97
C THR A 71 -16.85 0.76 -4.27
N ALA A 72 -17.60 0.56 -5.36
CA ALA A 72 -17.01 0.19 -6.64
C ALA A 72 -16.07 1.26 -7.20
N ASN A 73 -16.35 2.55 -6.97
CA ASN A 73 -15.47 3.62 -7.43
C ASN A 73 -14.21 3.78 -6.56
N LEU A 74 -14.31 3.59 -5.24
CA LEU A 74 -13.12 3.58 -4.36
C LEU A 74 -12.20 2.41 -4.71
N ILE A 75 -12.77 1.22 -4.92
CA ILE A 75 -12.02 0.04 -5.36
C ILE A 75 -11.44 0.25 -6.77
N ALA A 76 -12.19 0.87 -7.68
CA ALA A 76 -11.68 1.19 -9.01
C ALA A 76 -10.46 2.12 -8.95
N TRP A 77 -10.48 3.14 -8.06
CA TRP A 77 -9.33 4.01 -7.84
C TRP A 77 -8.12 3.25 -7.29
N TRP A 78 -8.35 2.39 -6.31
CA TRP A 78 -7.31 1.54 -5.75
C TRP A 78 -6.69 0.61 -6.82
N ASN A 79 -7.52 -0.05 -7.64
CA ASN A 79 -7.04 -0.86 -8.77
C ASN A 79 -6.23 -0.03 -9.76
N GLU A 80 -6.72 1.15 -10.15
CA GLU A 80 -5.98 2.04 -11.07
C GLU A 80 -4.61 2.47 -10.50
N CYS A 81 -4.50 2.65 -9.18
CA CYS A 81 -3.21 2.92 -8.53
C CYS A 81 -2.29 1.69 -8.57
N ASN A 82 -2.80 0.51 -8.20
CA ASN A 82 -2.03 -0.73 -8.23
C ASN A 82 -1.52 -1.06 -9.63
N ASP A 83 -2.41 -1.05 -10.63
CA ASP A 83 -2.07 -1.30 -12.04
C ASP A 83 -0.99 -0.31 -12.50
N CYS A 84 -1.15 0.97 -12.18
CA CYS A 84 -0.16 2.01 -12.54
C CYS A 84 1.23 1.73 -11.93
N PHE A 85 1.29 1.29 -10.67
CA PHE A 85 2.55 1.01 -10.00
C PHE A 85 3.18 -0.29 -10.48
N GLU A 86 2.39 -1.32 -10.75
CA GLU A 86 2.84 -2.60 -11.32
C GLU A 86 3.41 -2.44 -12.73
N ASP A 87 2.78 -1.58 -13.54
CA ASP A 87 3.24 -1.27 -14.90
C ASP A 87 4.37 -0.22 -14.95
N ALA A 88 4.84 0.24 -13.78
CA ALA A 88 5.86 1.30 -13.64
C ALA A 88 5.51 2.60 -14.39
N GLU A 89 4.22 2.93 -14.46
CA GLU A 89 3.72 4.16 -15.07
C GLU A 89 3.69 5.33 -14.08
N THR A 90 3.54 6.54 -14.61
CA THR A 90 3.28 7.74 -13.78
C THR A 90 1.80 7.90 -13.48
N ILE A 91 1.45 7.92 -12.20
CA ILE A 91 0.07 8.05 -11.74
C ILE A 91 -0.57 9.35 -12.23
N LYS A 92 -1.81 9.23 -12.69
CA LYS A 92 -2.64 10.39 -13.05
C LYS A 92 -3.48 10.78 -11.85
N LEU A 93 -3.03 11.81 -11.13
CA LEU A 93 -3.72 12.25 -9.93
C LEU A 93 -5.11 12.84 -10.22
N PRO A 94 -6.06 12.75 -9.27
CA PRO A 94 -7.38 13.37 -9.38
C PRO A 94 -7.30 14.86 -9.73
N VAL A 95 -8.15 15.31 -10.67
CA VAL A 95 -8.13 16.71 -11.09
C VAL A 95 -8.45 17.67 -9.93
N GLY A 96 -7.81 18.83 -9.93
CA GLY A 96 -8.06 19.88 -8.95
C GLY A 96 -7.15 19.85 -7.71
N LEU A 97 -6.21 18.91 -7.61
CA LEU A 97 -5.08 19.02 -6.69
C LEU A 97 -4.15 20.16 -7.16
N GLY A 98 -3.86 21.11 -6.27
CA GLY A 98 -3.00 22.24 -6.62
C GLY A 98 -3.02 23.35 -5.58
N LEU A 99 -2.58 24.54 -6.00
CA LEU A 99 -2.43 25.71 -5.13
C LEU A 99 -3.59 26.70 -5.28
N THR A 100 -3.85 27.45 -4.21
CA THR A 100 -4.66 28.66 -4.24
C THR A 100 -3.90 29.80 -4.92
N PRO A 101 -4.58 30.91 -5.31
CA PRO A 101 -3.88 32.10 -5.83
C PRO A 101 -2.85 32.70 -4.87
N SER A 102 -2.94 32.40 -3.57
CA SER A 102 -1.97 32.83 -2.56
C SER A 102 -0.78 31.87 -2.39
N GLY A 103 -0.65 30.85 -3.25
CA GLY A 103 0.46 29.90 -3.22
C GLY A 103 0.38 28.85 -2.11
N LYS A 104 -0.79 28.66 -1.48
CA LYS A 104 -1.00 27.61 -0.47
C LYS A 104 -1.68 26.39 -1.09
N ALA A 105 -1.50 25.21 -0.51
CA ALA A 105 -2.29 24.04 -0.91
C ALA A 105 -3.80 24.35 -0.85
N ASN A 106 -4.52 24.03 -1.92
CA ASN A 106 -5.97 24.15 -1.89
C ASN A 106 -6.59 23.03 -1.02
N LYS A 107 -7.88 23.13 -0.69
CA LYS A 107 -8.54 22.15 0.19
C LYS A 107 -8.43 20.70 -0.33
N LYS A 108 -8.47 20.50 -1.65
CA LYS A 108 -8.36 19.16 -2.26
C LYS A 108 -6.96 18.56 -2.04
N LEU A 109 -5.90 19.35 -2.27
CA LEU A 109 -4.52 18.94 -2.02
C LEU A 109 -4.22 18.72 -0.54
N LEU A 110 -4.70 19.61 0.33
CA LEU A 110 -4.56 19.46 1.78
C LEU A 110 -5.22 18.17 2.26
N ASN A 111 -6.47 17.90 1.87
CA ASN A 111 -7.18 16.69 2.27
C ASN A 111 -6.50 15.43 1.71
N PHE A 112 -6.05 15.47 0.45
CA PHE A 112 -5.30 14.37 -0.15
C PHE A 112 -4.01 14.05 0.60
N ALA A 113 -3.24 15.08 0.96
CA ALA A 113 -2.02 14.91 1.74
C ALA A 113 -2.29 14.34 3.14
N LEU A 114 -3.37 14.79 3.82
CA LEU A 114 -3.80 14.22 5.10
C LEU A 114 -4.12 12.74 4.98
N GLY A 115 -5.00 12.36 4.04
CA GLY A 115 -5.37 10.96 3.87
C GLY A 115 -4.19 10.06 3.53
N TYR A 116 -3.26 10.56 2.70
CA TYR A 116 -2.03 9.82 2.40
C TYR A 116 -1.20 9.55 3.65
N LEU A 117 -0.99 10.57 4.50
CA LEU A 117 -0.20 10.43 5.72
C LEU A 117 -0.89 9.58 6.78
N ASP A 118 -2.21 9.69 6.94
CA ASP A 118 -2.98 8.87 7.88
C ASP A 118 -2.85 7.37 7.53
N ALA A 119 -3.00 7.01 6.26
CA ALA A 119 -2.75 5.65 5.79
C ALA A 119 -1.28 5.23 5.97
N PHE A 120 -0.34 6.13 5.72
CA PHE A 120 1.09 5.82 5.88
C PHE A 120 1.43 5.52 7.35
N GLU A 121 0.85 6.27 8.29
CA GLU A 121 1.00 6.02 9.73
C GLU A 121 0.36 4.68 10.12
N TRP A 122 -0.85 4.40 9.64
CA TRP A 122 -1.53 3.11 9.84
C TRP A 122 -0.69 1.92 9.35
N LEU A 123 -0.05 2.07 8.18
CA LEU A 123 0.79 1.06 7.53
C LEU A 123 2.28 1.12 7.95
N SER A 124 2.62 1.94 8.95
CA SER A 124 4.02 2.17 9.35
C SER A 124 4.78 0.88 9.67
N LYS A 125 4.11 -0.12 10.23
CA LYS A 125 4.71 -1.44 10.51
C LYS A 125 5.09 -2.20 9.25
N CYS A 126 4.25 -2.17 8.21
CA CYS A 126 4.50 -2.80 6.92
C CYS A 126 5.75 -2.17 6.28
N TRP A 127 5.81 -0.84 6.25
CA TRP A 127 6.98 -0.10 5.76
C TRP A 127 8.25 -0.39 6.56
N GLN A 128 8.19 -0.34 7.90
CA GLN A 128 9.36 -0.61 8.74
C GLN A 128 9.89 -2.04 8.61
N ALA A 129 9.01 -3.02 8.34
CA ALA A 129 9.41 -4.40 8.17
C ALA A 129 10.09 -4.66 6.83
N LYS A 130 9.71 -3.92 5.78
CA LYS A 130 10.16 -4.15 4.40
C LYS A 130 11.26 -3.20 3.94
N LEU A 131 11.38 -2.01 4.54
CA LEU A 131 12.41 -1.06 4.14
C LEU A 131 13.83 -1.55 4.50
N PRO A 132 14.77 -1.53 3.55
CA PRO A 132 16.17 -1.89 3.80
C PRO A 132 16.84 -0.94 4.78
N LYS A 133 17.55 -1.50 5.78
CA LYS A 133 18.21 -0.71 6.84
C LYS A 133 19.44 0.09 6.37
N GLU A 134 20.11 -0.36 5.31
CA GLU A 134 21.39 0.19 4.84
C GLU A 134 21.28 0.91 3.48
N ASP A 135 20.06 1.08 2.96
CA ASP A 135 19.83 1.77 1.69
C ASP A 135 19.24 3.17 1.93
N ASP A 136 20.15 4.15 1.96
CA ASP A 136 19.81 5.55 2.19
C ASP A 136 18.96 6.14 1.05
N GLU A 137 19.09 5.66 -0.19
CA GLU A 137 18.40 6.24 -1.35
C GLU A 137 16.93 5.82 -1.37
N THR A 138 16.66 4.52 -1.14
CA THR A 138 15.31 3.97 -1.01
C THR A 138 14.55 4.65 0.14
N ASN A 139 15.18 4.71 1.31
CA ASN A 139 14.58 5.35 2.49
C ASN A 139 14.33 6.85 2.27
N ARG A 140 15.24 7.53 1.57
CA ARG A 140 15.10 8.96 1.25
C ARG A 140 13.89 9.23 0.36
N THR A 141 13.59 8.37 -0.61
CA THR A 141 12.46 8.58 -1.53
C THR A 141 11.12 8.61 -0.76
N VAL A 142 10.91 7.65 0.14
CA VAL A 142 9.73 7.60 1.01
C VAL A 142 9.69 8.81 1.95
N ALA A 143 10.83 9.16 2.58
CA ALA A 143 10.92 10.30 3.48
C ALA A 143 10.61 11.64 2.79
N VAL A 144 11.13 11.85 1.58
CA VAL A 144 10.88 13.06 0.77
C VAL A 144 9.40 13.20 0.44
N LEU A 145 8.73 12.11 0.04
CA LEU A 145 7.30 12.16 -0.25
C LEU A 145 6.49 12.53 1.00
N ASN A 146 6.75 11.85 2.13
CA ASN A 146 6.06 12.14 3.39
C ASN A 146 6.27 13.58 3.85
N PHE A 147 7.51 14.08 3.72
CA PHE A 147 7.83 15.46 4.03
C PHE A 147 7.06 16.46 3.15
N ILE A 148 6.97 16.19 1.84
CA ILE A 148 6.20 17.03 0.92
C ILE A 148 4.70 17.00 1.27
N MET A 149 4.14 15.84 1.61
CA MET A 149 2.76 15.74 2.08
C MET A 149 2.53 16.57 3.35
N ALA A 150 3.41 16.45 4.34
CA ALA A 150 3.33 17.22 5.59
C ALA A 150 3.42 18.73 5.33
N ARG A 151 4.27 19.13 4.38
CA ARG A 151 4.40 20.53 3.94
C ARG A 151 3.14 21.07 3.28
N PHE A 152 2.38 20.27 2.52
CA PHE A 152 1.10 20.72 1.98
C PHE A 152 0.07 21.01 3.07
N ILE A 153 0.15 20.32 4.21
CA ILE A 153 -0.73 20.52 5.35
C ILE A 153 -0.31 21.76 6.15
N ASN A 154 1.00 21.87 6.46
CA ASN A 154 1.53 22.96 7.28
C ASN A 154 2.95 23.38 6.87
N ASP A 155 3.07 24.09 5.73
CA ASP A 155 4.34 24.63 5.22
C ASP A 155 5.07 25.50 6.25
N LYS A 156 4.32 26.22 7.10
CA LYS A 156 4.92 27.07 8.14
C LYS A 156 5.64 26.21 9.18
N ALA A 157 4.97 25.20 9.75
CA ALA A 157 5.59 24.33 10.75
C ALA A 157 6.79 23.58 10.17
N MET A 158 6.69 23.05 8.95
CA MET A 158 7.81 22.34 8.32
C MET A 158 9.05 23.22 8.11
N ARG A 159 8.87 24.52 7.82
CA ARG A 159 9.97 25.48 7.73
C ARG A 159 10.63 25.79 9.07
N GLU A 160 9.86 25.74 10.15
CA GLU A 160 10.35 26.00 11.51
C GLU A 160 11.04 24.78 12.11
N GLU A 161 10.51 23.58 11.85
CA GLU A 161 11.01 22.32 12.39
C GLU A 161 12.19 21.77 11.60
N GLU A 162 12.14 21.85 10.26
CA GLU A 162 13.09 21.16 9.36
C GLU A 162 13.61 22.10 8.24
N PRO A 163 14.28 23.21 8.59
CA PRO A 163 14.69 24.23 7.62
C PRO A 163 15.69 23.71 6.58
N GLU A 164 16.63 22.85 6.97
CA GLU A 164 17.67 22.30 6.07
C GLU A 164 17.06 21.39 4.98
N MET A 165 16.02 20.63 5.34
CA MET A 165 15.28 19.80 4.39
C MET A 165 14.50 20.67 3.40
N ILE A 166 13.88 21.76 3.86
CA ILE A 166 13.16 22.70 3.01
C ILE A 166 14.08 23.35 1.96
N GLU A 167 15.32 23.69 2.33
CA GLU A 167 16.30 24.27 1.41
C GLU A 167 16.69 23.34 0.25
N GLN A 168 16.62 22.03 0.47
CA GLN A 168 16.93 21.01 -0.54
C GLN A 168 15.73 20.68 -1.45
N LEU A 169 14.52 21.10 -1.06
CA LEU A 169 13.30 20.82 -1.80
C LEU A 169 12.96 21.94 -2.78
N PRO A 170 12.23 21.63 -3.86
CA PRO A 170 11.60 22.66 -4.68
C PRO A 170 10.70 23.60 -3.85
N ASP A 171 10.32 24.74 -4.42
CA ASP A 171 9.22 25.51 -3.85
C ASP A 171 7.90 24.71 -3.87
N ILE A 172 6.87 25.23 -3.21
CA ILE A 172 5.60 24.49 -3.05
C ILE A 172 4.93 24.19 -4.41
N GLU A 173 5.11 25.04 -5.41
CA GLU A 173 4.63 24.80 -6.78
C GLU A 173 5.42 23.66 -7.45
N GLY A 174 6.75 23.66 -7.29
CA GLY A 174 7.63 22.58 -7.72
C GLY A 174 7.26 21.25 -7.06
N CYS A 175 6.97 21.25 -5.75
CA CYS A 175 6.49 20.07 -5.03
C CYS A 175 5.20 19.51 -5.64
N VAL A 176 4.24 20.36 -6.02
CA VAL A 176 3.01 19.91 -6.71
C VAL A 176 3.33 19.30 -8.08
N LYS A 177 4.29 19.86 -8.83
CA LYS A 177 4.68 19.35 -10.16
C LYS A 177 5.35 17.98 -10.11
N VAL A 178 6.19 17.74 -9.09
CA VAL A 178 6.89 16.45 -8.95
C VAL A 178 6.05 15.39 -8.23
N LEU A 179 4.93 15.77 -7.60
CA LEU A 179 4.09 14.89 -6.79
C LEU A 179 3.67 13.59 -7.51
N PRO A 180 3.21 13.59 -8.78
CA PRO A 180 2.85 12.36 -9.47
C PRO A 180 4.04 11.40 -9.59
N ASN A 181 5.22 11.92 -9.93
CA ASN A 181 6.43 11.10 -10.09
C ASN A 181 6.89 10.52 -8.75
N LEU A 182 6.84 11.30 -7.67
CA LEU A 182 7.24 10.82 -6.34
C LEU A 182 6.28 9.75 -5.81
N ILE A 183 4.97 9.96 -5.95
CA ILE A 183 3.97 8.94 -5.58
C ILE A 183 4.20 7.66 -6.38
N SER A 184 4.43 7.78 -7.69
CA SER A 184 4.69 6.62 -8.55
C SER A 184 5.97 5.90 -8.15
N GLY A 185 7.04 6.64 -7.85
CA GLY A 185 8.31 6.07 -7.39
C GLY A 185 8.17 5.29 -6.08
N VAL A 186 7.43 5.84 -5.10
CA VAL A 186 7.14 5.13 -3.85
C VAL A 186 6.20 3.94 -4.07
N GLY A 187 5.22 4.06 -4.96
CA GLY A 187 4.32 2.96 -5.33
C GLY A 187 5.06 1.79 -5.98
N ILE A 188 5.92 2.07 -6.96
CA ILE A 188 6.77 1.08 -7.64
C ILE A 188 7.70 0.42 -6.64
N LEU A 189 8.36 1.21 -5.79
CA LEU A 189 9.20 0.69 -4.71
C LEU A 189 8.42 -0.27 -3.80
N GLY A 190 7.19 0.06 -3.44
CA GLY A 190 6.32 -0.83 -2.68
C GLY A 190 6.11 -2.18 -3.38
N LYS A 191 5.83 -2.17 -4.68
CA LYS A 191 5.68 -3.38 -5.49
C LYS A 191 6.97 -4.21 -5.55
N ASP A 192 8.11 -3.56 -5.75
CA ASP A 192 9.41 -4.23 -5.78
C ASP A 192 9.71 -4.92 -4.44
N LEU A 193 9.54 -4.21 -3.32
CA LEU A 193 9.75 -4.76 -1.97
C LEU A 193 8.79 -5.91 -1.65
N TYR A 194 7.54 -5.83 -2.11
CA TYR A 194 6.57 -6.92 -1.96
C TYR A 194 7.03 -8.18 -2.70
N LEU A 195 7.43 -8.03 -3.96
CA LEU A 195 7.90 -9.13 -4.81
C LEU A 195 9.19 -9.76 -4.26
N ASP A 196 10.15 -8.95 -3.81
CA ASP A 196 11.39 -9.43 -3.21
C ASP A 196 11.10 -10.29 -1.97
N GLY A 197 10.19 -9.83 -1.09
CA GLY A 197 9.77 -10.60 0.07
C GLY A 197 9.12 -11.95 -0.30
N MET A 198 8.30 -12.00 -1.35
CA MET A 198 7.71 -13.25 -1.85
C MET A 198 8.76 -14.22 -2.41
N LEU A 199 9.82 -13.70 -3.04
CA LEU A 199 10.91 -14.52 -3.57
C LEU A 199 11.75 -15.10 -2.43
N GLU A 200 12.03 -14.33 -1.39
CA GLU A 200 12.74 -14.81 -0.19
C GLU A 200 11.98 -15.92 0.52
N GLU A 201 10.66 -15.78 0.73
CA GLU A 201 9.82 -16.81 1.35
C GLU A 201 9.79 -18.11 0.52
N LYS A 202 9.74 -18.01 -0.81
CA LYS A 202 9.76 -19.18 -1.71
C LYS A 202 11.15 -19.82 -1.83
N ALA A 203 12.22 -19.05 -1.62
CA ALA A 203 13.61 -19.50 -1.68
C ALA A 203 14.09 -20.19 -0.40
N ALA A 204 13.26 -20.28 0.64
CA ALA A 204 13.50 -21.09 1.82
C ALA A 204 12.88 -22.49 1.66
N PRO A 205 13.55 -23.48 1.02
CA PRO A 205 13.08 -24.84 1.15
C PRO A 205 13.46 -25.33 2.56
N GLU A 206 12.47 -25.80 3.32
CA GLU A 206 12.71 -26.91 4.25
C GLU A 206 13.10 -28.14 3.42
N THR A 207 14.29 -28.15 2.81
CA THR A 207 14.88 -29.40 2.33
C THR A 207 15.34 -30.17 3.56
N THR A 208 14.41 -30.82 4.24
CA THR A 208 14.75 -32.07 4.92
C THR A 208 15.18 -33.01 3.80
N THR A 209 16.49 -33.13 3.61
CA THR A 209 17.03 -34.22 2.80
C THR A 209 16.53 -35.50 3.47
N PHE A 210 15.64 -36.24 2.80
CA PHE A 210 15.19 -37.53 3.29
C PHE A 210 16.43 -38.45 3.38
N TYR A 211 17.00 -38.54 4.57
CA TYR A 211 18.10 -39.45 4.85
C TYR A 211 17.54 -40.86 4.85
N ASN A 212 17.89 -41.66 3.84
CA ASN A 212 17.58 -43.08 3.87
C ASN A 212 18.49 -43.74 4.91
N GLU A 213 17.98 -43.93 6.12
CA GLU A 213 18.65 -44.62 7.24
C GLU A 213 19.10 -46.04 6.90
N HIS A 214 18.56 -46.62 5.83
CA HIS A 214 18.87 -47.96 5.36
C HIS A 214 19.75 -47.98 4.12
N ARG A 215 20.41 -46.87 3.77
CA ARG A 215 21.33 -46.78 2.61
C ARG A 215 22.42 -47.87 2.63
N ALA A 216 22.85 -48.30 3.81
CA ALA A 216 23.88 -49.33 3.98
C ALA A 216 23.34 -50.77 4.01
N VAL A 217 22.02 -50.97 4.03
CA VAL A 217 21.42 -52.31 4.13
C VAL A 217 21.36 -52.97 2.75
N GLY A 218 22.03 -54.11 2.59
CA GLY A 218 22.00 -54.88 1.37
C GLY A 218 20.62 -55.50 1.11
N ARG A 219 20.22 -55.58 -0.17
CA ARG A 219 18.91 -56.09 -0.60
C ARG A 219 18.56 -57.49 -0.03
N ASN A 220 19.54 -58.33 0.26
CA ASN A 220 19.36 -59.68 0.80
C ASN A 220 19.61 -59.79 2.30
N ASP A 221 20.01 -58.72 2.98
CA ASP A 221 20.35 -58.72 4.40
C ASP A 221 19.09 -58.84 5.27
N PRO A 222 19.22 -59.29 6.54
CA PRO A 222 18.13 -59.23 7.50
C PRO A 222 17.56 -57.81 7.60
N CYS A 223 16.23 -57.70 7.53
CA CYS A 223 15.56 -56.41 7.54
C CYS A 223 15.69 -55.73 8.92
N PRO A 224 16.15 -54.47 9.01
CA PRO A 224 16.39 -53.79 10.28
C PRO A 224 15.12 -53.49 11.08
N CYS A 225 13.93 -53.66 10.50
CA CYS A 225 12.65 -53.50 11.19
C CYS A 225 12.28 -54.66 12.15
N GLY A 226 13.15 -55.66 12.29
CA GLY A 226 12.94 -56.78 13.24
C GLY A 226 12.01 -57.90 12.74
N SER A 227 11.60 -57.87 11.47
CA SER A 227 10.65 -58.86 10.92
C SER A 227 11.22 -60.26 10.69
N GLY A 228 12.54 -60.44 10.81
CA GLY A 228 13.24 -61.68 10.49
C GLY A 228 13.29 -62.04 8.98
N LYS A 229 12.73 -61.20 8.10
CA LYS A 229 12.75 -61.39 6.64
C LYS A 229 13.94 -60.68 6.00
N LYS A 230 14.30 -61.06 4.76
CA LYS A 230 15.28 -60.30 3.95
C LYS A 230 14.71 -58.92 3.57
N PHE A 231 15.54 -57.87 3.53
CA PHE A 231 15.12 -56.49 3.27
C PHE A 231 14.23 -56.35 2.02
N LYS A 232 14.58 -57.03 0.92
CA LYS A 232 13.78 -57.09 -0.34
C LYS A 232 12.38 -57.68 -0.26
N LYS A 233 12.05 -58.39 0.82
CA LYS A 233 10.75 -59.03 1.03
C LYS A 233 9.96 -58.35 2.16
N CYS A 234 10.42 -57.19 2.63
CA CYS A 234 9.86 -56.55 3.81
C CYS A 234 9.71 -55.03 3.65
N CYS A 235 10.81 -54.27 3.67
CA CYS A 235 10.74 -52.79 3.68
C CYS A 235 11.18 -52.17 2.35
N LEU A 236 11.72 -52.97 1.44
CA LEU A 236 11.97 -52.58 0.06
C LEU A 236 10.79 -53.06 -0.79
N HIS A 237 9.73 -52.26 -0.80
CA HIS A 237 8.56 -52.42 -1.66
C HIS A 237 8.73 -51.59 -2.93
#